data_AF-A0A539DZT7-F1
#
_entry.id   AF-A0A539DZT7-F1
#
_cell.length_a   1.000
_cell.length_b   1.000
_cell.length_c   1.000
_cell.angle_alpha   90.00
_cell.angle_beta   90.00
_cell.angle_gamma   90.00
#
_symmetry.space_group_name_H-M   'P 1'
#
loop_
_entity.id
_entity.type
_entity.pdbx_description
1 polymer ?
#
loop_
_entity_poly.entity_id
_entity_poly.type
_entity_poly.pdbx_seq_one_letter_code
_entity_poly.pdbx_strand_id
1 'polypeptide(L)'
;MKRALIAAILAGSALLAACSTDATDFKQTAEKVISTEWKKQYDEDLADVACDDPSSTAVGTTFDCSAKGPDGTEYTFEAEITKEDEVTVNQTS
;
A
#
# COMPACT_ATOMS: atom_id res chain seq x y z
N MET A 1 -4.56 19.91 21.79
CA MET A 1 -5.74 19.09 21.42
C MET A 1 -5.22 17.93 20.59
N LYS A 2 -5.20 16.73 21.16
CA LYS A 2 -4.68 15.52 20.53
C LYS A 2 -5.63 15.16 19.39
N ARG A 3 -5.24 15.47 18.15
CA ARG A 3 -5.97 15.06 16.96
C ARG A 3 -5.95 13.54 16.96
N ALA A 4 -7.11 12.96 17.28
CA ALA A 4 -7.32 11.53 17.21
C ALA A 4 -7.08 11.14 15.75
N LEU A 5 -5.95 10.48 15.50
CA LEU A 5 -5.64 9.80 14.27
C LEU A 5 -6.69 8.70 14.12
N ILE A 6 -7.68 8.94 13.27
CA ILE A 6 -8.60 7.91 12.82
C ILE A 6 -7.79 7.10 11.81
N ALA A 7 -7.02 6.14 12.30
CA ALA A 7 -6.39 5.13 11.48
C ALA A 7 -7.52 4.25 10.90
N ALA A 8 -7.92 4.54 9.66
CA ALA A 8 -8.75 3.63 8.89
C ALA A 8 -7.88 2.39 8.61
N ILE A 9 -8.12 1.31 9.37
CA ILE A 9 -7.46 0.03 9.17
C ILE A 9 -8.02 -0.55 7.87
N LEU A 10 -7.38 -0.21 6.75
CA LEU A 10 -7.52 -0.92 5.47
C LEU A 10 -6.82 -2.27 5.64
N ALA A 11 -7.46 -3.23 6.29
CA ALA A 11 -7.01 -4.62 6.33
C ALA A 11 -7.21 -5.22 4.93
N GLY A 12 -6.25 -4.97 4.04
CA GLY A 12 -6.28 -5.34 2.63
C GLY A 12 -6.08 -6.84 2.41
N SER A 13 -6.82 -7.37 1.45
CA SER A 13 -6.82 -8.76 1.02
C SER A 13 -5.45 -9.16 0.43
N ALA A 14 -4.89 -10.29 0.86
CA ALA A 14 -3.66 -10.86 0.31
C ALA A 14 -3.83 -11.20 -1.18
N LEU A 15 -3.14 -10.46 -2.06
CA LEU A 15 -3.03 -10.79 -3.48
C LEU A 15 -1.69 -11.51 -3.70
N LEU A 16 -1.76 -12.76 -4.16
CA LEU A 16 -0.59 -13.57 -4.51
C LEU A 16 0.04 -13.02 -5.79
N ALA A 17 1.23 -12.43 -5.68
CA ALA A 17 2.01 -11.97 -6.83
C ALA A 17 2.60 -13.17 -7.58
N ALA A 18 1.97 -13.59 -8.67
CA ALA A 18 2.46 -14.71 -9.48
C ALA A 18 3.53 -14.32 -10.52
N CYS A 19 4.30 -13.25 -10.31
CA CYS A 19 5.32 -12.77 -11.26
C CYS A 19 6.55 -12.26 -10.50
N SER A 20 7.73 -12.77 -10.89
CA SER A 20 9.13 -12.48 -10.49
C SER A 20 9.36 -11.97 -9.04
N THR A 21 10.18 -12.67 -8.27
CA THR A 21 10.44 -12.35 -6.85
C THR A 21 11.41 -11.18 -6.65
N ASP A 22 11.25 -10.09 -7.42
CA ASP A 22 12.14 -8.92 -7.39
C ASP A 22 11.46 -7.71 -6.71
N ALA A 23 12.25 -6.77 -6.20
CA ALA A 23 11.77 -5.61 -5.43
C ALA A 23 10.70 -4.80 -6.17
N THR A 24 10.83 -4.68 -7.49
CA THR A 24 9.88 -3.96 -8.35
C THR A 24 8.51 -4.63 -8.39
N ASP A 25 8.42 -5.95 -8.25
CA ASP A 25 7.13 -6.67 -8.24
C ASP A 25 6.36 -6.44 -6.95
N PHE A 26 7.04 -6.39 -5.80
CA PHE A 26 6.42 -6.05 -4.51
C PHE A 26 5.89 -4.61 -4.51
N LYS A 27 6.68 -3.68 -5.05
CA LYS A 27 6.27 -2.28 -5.25
C LYS A 27 4.97 -2.19 -6.06
N GLN A 28 4.95 -2.75 -7.27
CA GLN A 28 3.77 -2.71 -8.14
C GLN A 28 2.55 -3.41 -7.51
N THR A 29 2.80 -4.50 -6.76
CA THR A 29 1.76 -5.20 -6.04
C THR A 29 1.14 -4.33 -4.96
N ALA A 30 1.95 -3.62 -4.16
CA ALA A 30 1.46 -2.71 -3.13
C ALA A 30 0.66 -1.54 -3.73
N GLU A 31 1.15 -0.90 -4.79
CA GLU A 31 0.44 0.18 -5.51
C GLU A 31 -0.95 -0.28 -6.00
N LYS A 32 -1.01 -1.51 -6.53
CA LYS A 32 -2.27 -2.12 -6.98
C LYS A 32 -3.21 -2.44 -5.82
N VAL A 33 -2.70 -2.97 -4.71
CA VAL A 33 -3.49 -3.27 -3.50
C VAL A 33 -4.12 -1.98 -2.97
N ILE A 34 -3.33 -0.91 -2.84
CA ILE A 34 -3.80 0.42 -2.40
C ILE A 34 -4.96 0.89 -3.29
N SER A 35 -4.74 0.93 -4.61
CA SER A 35 -5.73 1.41 -5.56
C SER A 35 -7.02 0.58 -5.52
N THR A 36 -6.88 -0.75 -5.45
CA THR A 36 -8.03 -1.68 -5.48
C THR A 36 -8.85 -1.61 -4.21
N GLU A 37 -8.21 -1.66 -3.03
CA GLU A 37 -8.94 -1.61 -1.76
C GLU A 37 -9.51 -0.22 -1.50
N TRP A 38 -8.82 0.86 -1.90
CA TRP A 38 -9.37 2.21 -1.84
C TRP A 38 -10.64 2.34 -2.69
N LYS A 39 -10.59 1.93 -3.96
CA LYS A 39 -11.75 1.97 -4.85
C LYS A 39 -12.92 1.15 -4.31
N LYS A 40 -12.63 -0.02 -3.74
CA LYS A 40 -13.66 -0.87 -3.13
C LYS A 40 -14.29 -0.25 -1.88
N GLN A 41 -13.50 0.47 -1.08
CA GLN A 41 -13.95 1.04 0.19
C GLN A 41 -14.66 2.39 0.02
N TYR A 42 -14.21 3.22 -0.91
CA TYR A 42 -14.66 4.61 -1.08
C TYR A 42 -15.36 4.89 -2.41
N ASP A 43 -15.34 3.94 -3.36
CA ASP A 43 -15.81 4.11 -4.75
C ASP A 43 -15.11 5.25 -5.51
N GLU A 44 -13.93 5.65 -5.04
CA GLU A 44 -13.09 6.71 -5.60
C GLU A 44 -11.76 6.15 -6.12
N ASP A 45 -11.16 6.85 -7.07
CA ASP A 45 -9.84 6.49 -7.58
C ASP A 45 -8.78 7.40 -6.97
N LEU A 46 -7.66 6.81 -6.51
CA LEU A 46 -6.49 7.56 -6.09
C LEU A 46 -5.65 7.98 -7.29
N ALA A 47 -5.11 9.18 -7.26
CA ALA A 47 -4.10 9.68 -8.18
C ALA A 47 -2.69 9.47 -7.61
N ASP A 48 -1.68 9.46 -8.49
CA ASP A 48 -0.26 9.43 -8.12
C ASP A 48 0.12 8.34 -7.11
N VAL A 49 -0.53 7.16 -7.17
CA VAL A 49 -0.18 6.02 -6.31
C VAL A 49 1.22 5.55 -6.67
N ALA A 50 2.15 5.73 -5.74
CA ALA A 50 3.56 5.38 -5.94
C ALA A 50 4.15 4.83 -4.64
N CYS A 51 4.90 3.75 -4.75
CA CYS A 51 5.66 3.16 -3.66
C CYS A 51 7.17 3.27 -3.93
N ASP A 52 7.94 3.38 -2.86
CA ASP A 52 9.39 3.23 -2.92
C ASP A 52 9.76 1.77 -3.22
N ASP A 53 10.94 1.57 -3.81
CA ASP A 53 11.46 0.21 -3.97
C ASP A 53 11.85 -0.35 -2.59
N PRO A 54 11.41 -1.57 -2.24
CA PRO A 54 11.80 -2.16 -0.98
C PRO A 54 13.32 -2.41 -0.94
N SER A 55 13.91 -2.19 0.23
CA SER A 55 15.35 -2.39 0.45
C SER A 55 15.81 -3.85 0.27
N SER A 56 14.87 -4.80 0.33
CA SER A 56 15.06 -6.24 0.22
C SER A 56 13.74 -6.92 -0.14
N THR A 57 13.80 -8.14 -0.67
CA THR A 57 12.63 -8.99 -0.91
C THR A 57 12.34 -9.94 0.26
N ALA A 58 13.07 -9.78 1.38
CA ALA A 58 12.88 -10.59 2.57
C ALA A 58 11.56 -10.27 3.27
N VAL A 59 10.91 -11.31 3.80
CA VAL A 59 9.75 -11.17 4.69
C VAL A 59 10.10 -10.28 5.89
N GLY A 60 9.18 -9.37 6.23
CA GLY A 60 9.34 -8.33 7.25
C GLY A 60 9.99 -7.04 6.71
N THR A 61 10.34 -6.98 5.42
CA THR A 61 10.78 -5.72 4.81
C THR A 61 9.58 -4.79 4.63
N THR A 62 9.70 -3.56 5.12
CA THR A 62 8.73 -2.49 4.91
C THR A 62 9.24 -1.46 3.92
N PHE A 63 8.31 -0.80 3.25
CA PHE A 63 8.57 0.31 2.33
C PHE A 63 7.38 1.26 2.28
N ASP A 64 7.68 2.54 2.01
CA ASP A 64 6.70 3.61 2.03
C ASP A 64 5.98 3.75 0.69
N CYS A 65 4.71 4.13 0.76
CA CYS A 65 3.85 4.42 -0.36
C CYS A 65 3.10 5.74 -0.13
N SER A 66 2.78 6.43 -1.21
CA SER A 66 1.98 7.65 -1.19
C SER A 66 0.95 7.66 -2.30
N ALA A 67 -0.14 8.38 -2.08
CA ALA A 67 -1.18 8.61 -3.07
C ALA A 67 -1.90 9.94 -2.82
N LYS A 68 -2.67 10.40 -3.80
CA LYS A 68 -3.53 11.58 -3.68
C LYS A 68 -4.99 11.21 -3.86
N GLY A 69 -5.81 11.68 -2.91
CA GLY A 69 -7.27 11.65 -3.00
C GLY A 69 -7.80 12.56 -4.10
N PRO A 70 -9.06 12.36 -4.52
CA PRO A 70 -9.73 13.22 -5.50
C PRO A 70 -9.93 14.66 -5.00
N ASP A 71 -9.88 14.88 -3.69
CA ASP A 71 -9.91 16.18 -3.02
C ASP A 71 -8.54 16.87 -2.94
N GLY A 72 -7.48 16.21 -3.43
CA GLY A 72 -6.10 16.67 -3.36
C GLY A 72 -5.40 16.38 -2.02
N THR A 73 -6.03 15.62 -1.12
CA THR A 73 -5.42 15.18 0.13
C THR A 73 -4.33 14.15 -0.17
N GLU A 74 -3.15 14.33 0.41
CA GLU A 74 -2.07 13.33 0.34
C GLU A 74 -2.28 12.28 1.44
N TYR A 75 -2.20 11.02 1.05
CA TYR A 75 -2.27 9.85 1.93
C TYR A 75 -0.96 9.10 1.87
N THR A 76 -0.52 8.60 3.02
CA THR A 76 0.67 7.75 3.11
C THR A 76 0.29 6.37 3.59
N PHE A 77 1.00 5.36 3.07
CA PHE A 77 0.81 3.97 3.42
C PHE A 77 2.17 3.32 3.65
N GLU A 78 2.21 2.34 4.54
CA GLU A 78 3.36 1.47 4.75
C GLU A 78 3.00 0.09 4.23
N ALA A 79 3.79 -0.42 3.28
CA ALA A 79 3.68 -1.77 2.77
C ALA A 79 4.69 -2.68 3.48
N GLU A 80 4.30 -3.90 3.80
CA GLU A 80 5.14 -4.93 4.41
C GLU A 80 5.07 -6.21 3.59
N ILE A 81 6.24 -6.79 3.28
CA ILE A 81 6.34 -8.12 2.68
C ILE A 81 6.06 -9.15 3.78
N THR A 82 4.91 -9.80 3.74
CA THR A 82 4.50 -10.78 4.76
C THR A 82 4.82 -12.21 4.37
N LYS A 83 4.96 -12.49 3.06
CA LYS A 83 5.37 -13.78 2.49
C LYS A 83 6.15 -13.56 1.18
N GLU A 84 6.73 -14.63 0.63
CA GLU A 84 7.49 -14.59 -0.64
C GLU A 84 6.76 -13.90 -1.79
N ASP A 85 5.42 -13.95 -1.83
CA ASP A 85 4.60 -13.33 -2.89
C ASP A 85 3.44 -12.51 -2.32
N GLU A 86 3.52 -12.02 -1.08
CA GLU A 86 2.42 -11.34 -0.40
C GLU A 86 2.89 -10.04 0.25
N VAL A 87 2.15 -8.96 0.00
CA VAL A 87 2.30 -7.67 0.68
C VAL A 87 1.03 -7.32 1.43
N THR A 88 1.18 -6.75 2.62
CA THR A 88 0.11 -6.09 3.37
C THR A 88 0.38 -4.60 3.37
N VAL A 89 -0.67 -3.79 3.24
CA VAL A 89 -0.53 -2.33 3.21
C VAL A 89 -1.40 -1.71 4.29
N ASN A 90 -0.83 -0.78 5.05
CA ASN A 90 -1.51 -0.05 6.13
C ASN A 90 -1.42 1.45 5.89
N GLN A 91 -2.54 2.17 5.99
CA GLN A 91 -2.53 3.63 5.94
C GLN A 91 -1.87 4.21 7.21
N THR A 92 -0.93 5.14 7.03
CA THR A 92 -0.19 5.79 8.12
C THR A 92 -0.56 7.26 8.32
N SER A 93 -1.04 7.96 7.28
CA SER A 93 -1.62 9.31 7.39
C SER A 93 -2.69 9.63 6.36
#